data_AF-A0A382J9P7-F1
#
_entry.id   AF-A0A382J9P7-F1
#
_cell.length_a   1.000
_cell.length_b   1.000
_cell.length_c   1.000
_cell.angle_alpha   90.00
_cell.angle_beta   90.00
_cell.angle_gamma   90.00
#
_symmetry.space_group_name_H-M   'P 1'
#
loop_
_entity.id
_entity.type
_entity.pdbx_description
1 polymer ?
#
loop_
_entity_poly.entity_id
_entity_poly.type
_entity_poly.pdbx_seq_one_letter_code
_entity_poly.pdbx_strand_id
1 'polypeptide(L)'
;SQWKGNGVAPAIEYARQGVRFGLGTDATRNDAFRLLDAAESCQRIAYGLPNDDFSCGAGWLWVDAATRAGAEVIGLGTITGRLEPGYEADFLVLDMATPEVLPSWDFTWELVRYYDRANIKATFVAGEPLVVDGKPTGLDIEDFIQKNLPIGVKSIQDADIIRLHGPSVRYRPEINFWQ
;
A
#
# COMPACT_ATOMS: atom_id res chain seq x y z
N SER A 1 -3.70 9.03 10.02
CA SER A 1 -3.05 8.58 8.78
C SER A 1 -2.59 9.78 7.99
N GLN A 2 -1.56 9.61 7.14
CA GLN A 2 -1.08 10.63 6.19
C GLN A 2 -2.23 11.32 5.43
N TRP A 3 -3.31 10.58 5.14
CA TRP A 3 -4.45 11.11 4.40
C TRP A 3 -5.52 11.83 5.21
N LYS A 4 -5.90 11.30 6.37
CA LYS A 4 -6.93 11.94 7.21
C LYS A 4 -6.35 13.10 8.03
N GLY A 5 -5.03 13.20 8.15
CA GLY A 5 -4.36 14.23 8.95
C GLY A 5 -4.61 14.13 10.45
N ASN A 6 -5.09 12.98 10.95
CA ASN A 6 -5.58 12.84 12.32
C ASN A 6 -4.59 12.22 13.33
N GLY A 7 -3.47 11.65 12.87
CA GLY A 7 -2.45 11.05 13.76
C GLY A 7 -1.65 9.91 13.13
N VAL A 8 -0.58 9.52 13.83
CA VAL A 8 0.29 8.37 13.50
C VAL A 8 0.22 7.40 14.67
N ALA A 9 -0.04 6.12 14.42
CA ALA A 9 -0.02 5.12 15.48
C ALA A 9 1.44 4.82 15.89
N PRO A 10 1.76 4.59 17.18
CA PRO A 10 3.12 4.29 17.64
C PRO A 10 3.53 2.83 17.31
N ALA A 11 3.60 2.51 16.02
CA ALA A 11 3.74 1.13 15.53
C ALA A 11 5.06 0.46 15.95
N ILE A 12 6.15 1.23 16.04
CA ILE A 12 7.43 0.70 16.54
C ILE A 12 7.31 0.31 18.02
N GLU A 13 6.60 1.09 18.83
CA GLU A 13 6.39 0.75 20.23
C GLU A 13 5.50 -0.49 20.39
N TYR A 14 4.47 -0.63 19.55
CA TYR A 14 3.68 -1.86 19.48
C TYR A 14 4.58 -3.07 19.22
N ALA A 15 5.46 -2.99 18.21
CA ALA A 15 6.40 -4.08 17.92
C ALA A 15 7.33 -4.37 19.10
N ARG A 16 7.88 -3.34 19.77
CA ARG A 16 8.75 -3.50 20.94
C ARG A 16 8.04 -4.20 22.10
N GLN A 17 6.74 -3.97 22.26
CA GLN A 17 5.91 -4.61 23.27
C GLN A 17 5.36 -5.99 22.84
N GLY A 18 5.71 -6.48 21.65
CA GLY A 18 5.22 -7.75 21.13
C GLY A 18 3.77 -7.71 20.63
N VAL A 19 3.20 -6.51 20.46
CA VAL A 19 1.87 -6.32 19.86
C VAL A 19 2.00 -6.45 18.34
N ARG A 20 1.36 -7.49 17.79
CA ARG A 20 1.30 -7.71 16.35
C ARG A 20 0.37 -6.71 15.68
N PHE A 21 0.77 -6.16 14.54
CA PHE A 21 -0.04 -5.27 13.72
C PHE A 21 0.13 -5.58 12.24
N GLY A 22 -0.87 -5.18 11.45
CA GLY A 22 -0.84 -5.23 9.99
C GLY A 22 -1.04 -3.84 9.39
N LEU A 23 -0.85 -3.74 8.08
CA LEU A 23 -1.07 -2.51 7.31
C LEU A 23 -2.37 -2.61 6.51
N GLY A 24 -3.11 -1.49 6.42
CA GLY A 24 -4.33 -1.38 5.62
C GLY A 24 -4.45 -0.03 4.94
N THR A 25 -4.94 -0.02 3.69
CA THR A 25 -5.08 1.20 2.88
C THR A 25 -6.27 2.07 3.27
N ASP A 26 -7.23 1.53 4.01
CA ASP A 26 -8.59 2.09 4.14
C ASP A 26 -9.20 2.23 2.72
N ALA A 27 -9.47 3.44 2.23
CA ALA A 27 -10.11 3.63 0.92
C ALA A 27 -9.29 4.45 -0.11
N THR A 28 -8.37 5.31 0.31
CA THR A 28 -7.79 6.36 -0.56
C THR A 28 -6.40 6.04 -1.13
N ARG A 29 -5.92 4.80 -0.97
CA ARG A 29 -4.69 4.28 -1.59
C ARG A 29 -5.00 2.95 -2.26
N ASN A 30 -4.43 2.74 -3.44
CA ASN A 30 -4.56 1.52 -4.23
C ASN A 30 -3.22 0.80 -4.48
N ASP A 31 -2.19 1.15 -3.71
CA ASP A 31 -0.83 0.68 -3.89
C ASP A 31 -0.23 0.30 -2.53
N ALA A 32 0.14 -0.97 -2.40
CA ALA A 32 0.68 -1.55 -1.17
C ALA A 32 2.12 -1.08 -0.88
N PHE A 33 2.96 -0.88 -1.90
CA PHE A 33 4.32 -0.37 -1.69
C PHE A 33 4.29 1.08 -1.17
N ARG A 34 3.39 1.89 -1.71
CA ARG A 34 3.14 3.24 -1.16
C ARG A 34 2.59 3.22 0.26
N LEU A 35 1.93 2.14 0.67
CA LEU A 35 1.48 1.98 2.05
C LEU A 35 2.66 1.65 2.98
N LEU A 36 3.62 0.83 2.54
CA LEU A 36 4.86 0.56 3.28
C LEU A 36 5.65 1.84 3.52
N ASP A 37 5.94 2.58 2.44
CA ASP A 37 6.65 3.87 2.51
C ASP A 37 5.92 4.84 3.43
N ALA A 38 4.60 5.00 3.26
CA ALA A 38 3.82 5.90 4.10
C ALA A 38 3.84 5.50 5.58
N ALA A 39 3.85 4.20 5.90
CA ALA A 39 3.92 3.72 7.29
C ALA A 39 5.25 4.10 7.93
N GLU A 40 6.37 3.81 7.26
CA GLU A 40 7.72 4.14 7.73
C GLU A 40 7.94 5.65 7.82
N SER A 41 7.56 6.38 6.77
CA SER A 41 7.68 7.84 6.70
C SER A 41 6.88 8.52 7.81
N CYS A 42 5.67 8.04 8.11
CA CYS A 42 4.89 8.55 9.23
C CYS A 42 5.55 8.28 10.58
N GLN A 43 6.13 7.09 10.81
CA GLN A 43 6.88 6.83 12.05
C GLN A 43 8.09 7.74 12.16
N ARG A 44 8.84 7.90 11.07
CA ARG A 44 10.02 8.74 11.04
C ARG A 44 9.68 10.17 11.41
N ILE A 45 8.63 10.73 10.85
CA ILE A 45 8.24 12.11 11.14
C ILE A 45 7.72 12.26 12.57
N ALA A 46 6.84 11.35 13.02
CA ALA A 46 6.15 11.50 14.29
C ALA A 46 6.99 11.07 15.51
N TYR A 47 7.84 10.05 15.36
CA TYR A 47 8.55 9.38 16.46
C TYR A 47 10.06 9.30 16.24
N GLY A 48 10.52 9.20 14.99
CA GLY A 48 11.96 9.11 14.67
C GLY A 48 12.69 10.44 14.84
N LEU A 49 12.20 11.50 14.18
CA LEU A 49 12.80 12.84 14.16
C LEU A 49 13.01 13.42 15.57
N PRO A 50 12.07 13.32 16.52
CA PRO A 50 12.29 13.84 17.88
C PRO A 50 13.38 13.11 18.68
N ASN A 51 13.77 11.90 18.26
CA ASN A 51 14.67 11.01 19.00
C ASN A 51 15.94 10.63 18.20
N ASP A 52 16.19 11.26 17.05
CA ASP A 52 17.26 10.92 16.11
C ASP A 52 17.29 9.42 15.72
N ASP A 53 16.12 8.77 15.68
CA ASP A 53 15.98 7.40 15.20
C ASP A 53 15.73 7.40 13.68
N PHE A 54 16.79 7.15 12.92
CA PHE A 54 16.72 7.03 11.46
C PHE A 54 16.35 5.63 10.99
N SER A 55 16.40 4.62 11.88
CA SER A 55 16.05 3.23 11.56
C SER A 55 14.56 3.13 11.29
N CYS A 56 13.72 3.57 12.23
CA CYS A 56 12.26 3.58 12.09
C CYS A 56 11.68 2.24 11.58
N GLY A 57 12.18 1.11 12.07
CA GLY A 57 11.77 -0.23 11.63
C GLY A 57 12.53 -0.77 10.41
N ALA A 58 13.45 0.02 9.86
CA ALA A 58 14.49 -0.33 8.88
C ALA A 58 14.02 -1.20 7.70
N GLY A 59 12.83 -0.90 7.19
CA GLY A 59 12.21 -1.66 6.11
C GLY A 59 11.55 -2.97 6.55
N TRP A 60 12.27 -3.88 7.22
CA TRP A 60 11.76 -5.23 7.52
C TRP A 60 10.52 -5.23 8.40
N LEU A 61 10.38 -4.30 9.34
CA LEU A 61 9.18 -4.20 10.19
C LEU A 61 7.93 -3.99 9.33
N TRP A 62 8.05 -3.18 8.28
CA TRP A 62 6.95 -2.81 7.40
C TRP A 62 6.61 -3.94 6.44
N VAL A 63 7.63 -4.63 5.92
CA VAL A 63 7.47 -5.82 5.09
C VAL A 63 6.79 -6.94 5.88
N ASP A 64 7.21 -7.19 7.13
CA ASP A 64 6.58 -8.16 8.02
C ASP A 64 5.12 -7.80 8.30
N ALA A 65 4.83 -6.52 8.61
CA ALA A 65 3.47 -6.03 8.85
C ALA A 65 2.55 -6.14 7.62
N ALA A 66 3.09 -6.04 6.41
CA ALA A 66 2.33 -6.22 5.18
C ALA A 66 2.17 -7.69 4.75
N THR A 67 2.98 -8.61 5.30
CA THR A 67 3.01 -10.01 4.90
C THR A 67 2.67 -10.90 6.10
N ARG A 68 3.67 -11.54 6.70
CA ARG A 68 3.54 -12.54 7.76
C ARG A 68 2.77 -12.04 8.97
N ALA A 69 3.15 -10.88 9.53
CA ALA A 69 2.47 -10.33 10.71
C ALA A 69 1.05 -9.86 10.36
N GLY A 70 0.85 -9.35 9.14
CA GLY A 70 -0.48 -9.03 8.61
C GLY A 70 -1.40 -10.25 8.58
N ALA A 71 -0.93 -11.36 8.00
CA ALA A 71 -1.66 -12.64 7.95
C ALA A 71 -1.98 -13.17 9.36
N GLU A 72 -1.02 -13.09 10.28
CA GLU A 72 -1.19 -13.49 11.67
C GLU A 72 -2.25 -12.64 12.42
N VAL A 73 -2.35 -11.34 12.12
CA VAL A 73 -3.34 -10.42 12.72
C VAL A 73 -4.76 -10.73 12.26
N ILE A 74 -4.94 -11.15 11.02
CA ILE A 74 -6.25 -11.51 10.45
C ILE A 74 -6.60 -13.00 10.59
N GLY A 75 -5.78 -13.78 11.31
CA GLY A 75 -6.04 -15.20 11.57
C GLY A 75 -5.67 -16.15 10.42
N LEU A 76 -4.94 -15.67 9.40
CA LEU A 76 -4.47 -16.46 8.26
C LEU A 76 -3.00 -16.87 8.36
N GLY A 77 -2.35 -16.66 9.50
CA GLY A 77 -0.90 -16.91 9.68
C GLY A 77 -0.45 -18.38 9.57
N THR A 78 -1.38 -19.34 9.51
CA THR A 78 -1.10 -20.76 9.19
C THR A 78 -1.39 -21.11 7.74
N ILE A 79 -1.91 -20.17 6.96
CA ILE A 79 -2.34 -20.36 5.56
C ILE A 79 -1.41 -19.58 4.64
N THR A 80 -1.12 -18.30 4.93
CA THR A 80 -0.39 -17.40 4.04
C THR A 80 0.53 -16.43 4.79
N GLY A 81 1.21 -15.57 4.05
CA GLY A 81 2.12 -14.53 4.55
C GLY A 81 3.57 -14.99 4.67
N ARG A 82 3.90 -16.21 4.23
CA ARG A 82 5.26 -16.76 4.22
C ARG A 82 5.55 -17.51 2.92
N LEU A 83 6.80 -17.42 2.47
CA LEU A 83 7.33 -18.21 1.35
C LEU A 83 8.04 -19.46 1.88
N GLU A 84 7.26 -20.40 2.43
CA GLU A 84 7.76 -21.62 3.07
C GLU A 84 6.87 -22.83 2.68
N PRO A 85 7.42 -24.06 2.59
CA PRO A 85 6.61 -25.26 2.35
C PRO A 85 5.50 -25.43 3.40
N GLY A 86 4.28 -25.74 2.96
CA GLY A 86 3.11 -25.91 3.81
C GLY A 86 2.18 -24.68 3.87
N TYR A 87 2.61 -23.55 3.31
CA TYR A 87 1.77 -22.36 3.09
C TYR A 87 1.17 -22.36 1.68
N GLU A 88 0.06 -21.64 1.50
CA GLU A 88 -0.48 -21.36 0.18
C GLU A 88 0.47 -20.48 -0.63
N ALA A 89 0.47 -20.69 -1.94
CA ALA A 89 1.33 -19.99 -2.88
C ALA A 89 0.78 -18.59 -3.21
N ASP A 90 0.78 -17.73 -2.20
CA ASP A 90 0.43 -16.31 -2.30
C ASP A 90 1.70 -15.47 -2.38
N PHE A 91 2.00 -14.95 -3.56
CA PHE A 91 3.24 -14.19 -3.78
C PHE A 91 3.13 -13.24 -4.97
N LEU A 92 4.14 -12.38 -5.09
CA LEU A 92 4.31 -11.49 -6.22
C LEU A 92 5.70 -11.68 -6.84
N VAL A 93 5.81 -11.35 -8.12
CA VAL A 93 7.05 -11.37 -8.89
C VAL A 93 7.41 -9.92 -9.20
N LEU A 94 8.63 -9.51 -8.86
CA LEU A 94 9.12 -8.15 -9.08
C LEU A 94 10.13 -8.10 -10.23
N ASP A 95 10.05 -7.03 -11.01
CA ASP A 95 11.10 -6.62 -11.93
C ASP A 95 12.18 -5.86 -11.17
N MET A 96 13.32 -6.51 -11.00
CA MET A 96 14.50 -5.93 -10.36
C MET A 96 15.51 -5.38 -11.39
N ALA A 97 15.21 -5.49 -12.70
CA ALA A 97 16.11 -5.10 -13.77
C ALA A 97 15.75 -3.72 -14.35
N THR A 98 15.39 -2.77 -13.48
CA THR A 98 14.97 -1.42 -13.87
C THR A 98 15.94 -0.35 -13.35
N PRO A 99 16.11 0.78 -14.05
CA PRO A 99 17.00 1.86 -13.61
C PRO A 99 16.66 2.44 -12.24
N GLU A 100 15.40 2.36 -11.83
CA GLU A 100 14.91 2.94 -10.57
C GLU A 100 15.34 2.13 -9.33
N VAL A 101 15.68 0.85 -9.50
CA VAL A 101 16.02 -0.07 -8.39
C VAL A 101 17.44 -0.62 -8.47
N LEU A 102 18.20 -0.26 -9.52
CA LEU A 102 19.59 -0.67 -9.70
C LEU A 102 20.58 0.50 -9.47
N PRO A 103 21.74 0.25 -8.85
CA PRO A 103 22.18 -1.02 -8.23
C PRO A 103 21.46 -1.31 -6.91
N SER A 104 21.36 -2.60 -6.56
CA SER A 104 20.75 -3.08 -5.31
C SER A 104 21.83 -3.58 -4.33
N TRP A 105 21.66 -3.24 -3.05
CA TRP A 105 22.55 -3.53 -1.92
C TRP A 105 21.81 -4.19 -0.75
N ASP A 106 20.63 -3.67 -0.41
CA ASP A 106 19.77 -4.17 0.67
C ASP A 106 18.32 -4.17 0.18
N PHE A 107 17.93 -5.31 -0.40
CA PHE A 107 16.63 -5.45 -1.02
C PHE A 107 15.46 -5.13 -0.07
N THR A 108 15.52 -5.53 1.20
CA THR A 108 14.40 -5.28 2.13
C THR A 108 14.27 -3.80 2.46
N TRP A 109 15.40 -3.11 2.65
CA TRP A 109 15.40 -1.66 2.86
C TRP A 109 14.93 -0.91 1.60
N GLU A 110 15.34 -1.38 0.42
CA GLU A 110 14.99 -0.82 -0.89
C GLU A 110 13.53 -1.06 -1.27
N LEU A 111 12.97 -2.23 -0.93
CA LEU A 111 11.59 -2.61 -1.23
C LEU A 111 10.57 -1.60 -0.69
N VAL A 112 10.87 -1.00 0.46
CA VAL A 112 9.99 0.00 1.09
C VAL A 112 10.10 1.38 0.43
N ARG A 113 11.19 1.68 -0.28
CA ARG A 113 11.51 3.04 -0.73
C ARG A 113 11.55 3.23 -2.25
N TYR A 114 12.02 2.22 -2.97
CA TYR A 114 12.30 2.32 -4.40
C TYR A 114 11.21 1.66 -5.24
N TYR A 115 10.61 0.59 -4.73
CA TYR A 115 9.65 -0.21 -5.48
C TYR A 115 8.26 0.41 -5.44
N ASP A 116 7.54 0.29 -6.56
CA ASP A 116 6.12 0.60 -6.66
C ASP A 116 5.37 -0.46 -7.46
N ARG A 117 4.05 -0.27 -7.63
CA ARG A 117 3.18 -1.21 -8.37
C ARG A 117 3.66 -1.52 -9.80
N ALA A 118 4.41 -0.63 -10.45
CA ALA A 118 4.91 -0.80 -11.81
C ALA A 118 6.05 -1.84 -11.87
N ASN A 119 6.74 -2.08 -10.75
CA ASN A 119 7.72 -3.14 -10.64
C ASN A 119 7.07 -4.54 -10.53
N ILE A 120 5.75 -4.66 -10.35
CA ILE A 120 5.07 -5.96 -10.24
C ILE A 120 4.89 -6.57 -11.64
N LYS A 121 5.53 -7.71 -11.90
CA LYS A 121 5.33 -8.52 -13.12
C LYS A 121 4.14 -9.44 -13.01
N ALA A 122 3.97 -10.09 -11.86
CA ALA A 122 2.86 -10.99 -11.65
C ALA A 122 2.45 -11.07 -10.17
N THR A 123 1.20 -11.42 -9.92
CA THR A 123 0.68 -11.77 -8.60
C THR A 123 0.00 -13.12 -8.66
N PHE A 124 0.14 -13.90 -7.59
CA PHE A 124 -0.39 -15.24 -7.43
C PHE A 124 -1.17 -15.34 -6.12
N VAL A 125 -2.28 -16.07 -6.16
CA VAL A 125 -3.09 -16.42 -4.98
C VAL A 125 -3.39 -17.92 -5.06
N ALA A 126 -3.10 -18.67 -4.00
CA ALA A 126 -3.24 -20.12 -3.96
C ALA A 126 -2.53 -20.85 -5.12
N GLY A 127 -1.45 -20.25 -5.66
CA GLY A 127 -0.71 -20.77 -6.82
C GLY A 127 -1.28 -20.42 -8.18
N GLU A 128 -2.44 -19.75 -8.23
CA GLU A 128 -3.07 -19.32 -9.47
C GLU A 128 -2.67 -17.88 -9.83
N PRO A 129 -2.28 -17.60 -11.09
CA PRO A 129 -1.90 -16.26 -11.51
C PRO A 129 -3.15 -15.35 -11.56
N LEU A 130 -3.11 -14.23 -10.84
CA LEU A 130 -4.21 -13.27 -10.75
C LEU A 130 -4.01 -12.06 -11.66
N VAL A 131 -2.79 -11.51 -11.69
CA VAL A 131 -2.39 -10.39 -12.57
C VAL A 131 -1.04 -10.74 -13.19
N VAL A 132 -0.90 -10.54 -14.50
CA VAL A 132 0.35 -10.74 -15.25
C VAL A 132 0.56 -9.56 -16.19
N ASP A 133 1.75 -8.96 -16.17
CA ASP A 133 2.12 -7.78 -16.95
C ASP A 133 1.08 -6.63 -16.82
N GLY A 134 0.61 -6.41 -15.58
CA GLY A 134 -0.38 -5.39 -15.25
C GLY A 134 -1.81 -5.69 -15.70
N LYS A 135 -2.10 -6.91 -16.19
CA LYS A 135 -3.42 -7.32 -16.66
C LYS A 135 -3.99 -8.47 -15.83
N PRO A 136 -5.24 -8.38 -15.34
CA PRO A 136 -5.89 -9.51 -14.71
C PRO A 136 -6.09 -10.68 -15.67
N THR A 137 -5.91 -11.91 -15.18
CA THR A 137 -5.99 -13.13 -16.00
C THR A 137 -7.42 -13.58 -16.31
N GLY A 138 -8.37 -13.28 -15.43
CA GLY A 138 -9.77 -13.74 -15.52
C GLY A 138 -10.81 -12.64 -15.74
N LEU A 139 -10.39 -11.41 -16.07
CA LEU A 139 -11.28 -10.26 -16.19
C LEU A 139 -10.93 -9.41 -17.42
N ASP A 140 -11.91 -9.22 -18.32
CA ASP A 140 -11.83 -8.17 -19.33
C ASP A 140 -12.04 -6.82 -18.65
N ILE A 141 -10.96 -6.04 -18.56
CA ILE A 141 -10.97 -4.73 -17.90
C ILE A 141 -11.86 -3.74 -18.64
N GLU A 142 -11.88 -3.78 -19.96
CA GLU A 142 -12.66 -2.83 -20.74
C GLU A 142 -14.16 -3.10 -20.56
N ASP A 143 -14.58 -4.36 -20.71
CA ASP A 143 -15.97 -4.76 -20.44
C ASP A 143 -16.37 -4.46 -18.99
N PHE A 144 -15.49 -4.79 -18.03
CA PHE A 144 -15.75 -4.51 -16.61
C PHE A 144 -15.99 -3.03 -16.36
N ILE A 145 -15.16 -2.14 -16.92
CA ILE A 145 -15.33 -0.70 -16.77
C ILE A 145 -16.62 -0.24 -17.45
N GLN A 146 -16.86 -0.64 -18.70
CA GLN A 146 -18.05 -0.23 -19.45
C GLN A 146 -19.34 -0.63 -18.73
N LYS A 147 -19.39 -1.85 -18.19
CA LYS A 147 -20.54 -2.39 -17.46
C LYS A 147 -20.76 -1.72 -16.10
N ASN A 148 -19.69 -1.46 -15.34
CA ASN A 148 -19.80 -1.04 -13.94
C ASN A 148 -19.71 0.48 -13.74
N LEU A 149 -19.14 1.25 -14.67
CA LEU A 149 -19.04 2.70 -14.54
C LEU A 149 -20.41 3.38 -14.42
N PRO A 150 -21.44 3.05 -15.23
CA PRO A 150 -22.77 3.64 -15.07
C PRO A 150 -23.41 3.30 -13.71
N ILE A 151 -23.15 2.09 -13.20
CA ILE A 151 -23.63 1.64 -11.89
C ILE A 151 -22.99 2.48 -10.79
N GLY A 152 -21.65 2.64 -10.82
CA GLY A 152 -20.93 3.46 -9.85
C GLY A 152 -21.38 4.92 -9.86
N VAL A 153 -21.58 5.50 -11.04
CA VAL A 153 -22.12 6.87 -11.17
C VAL A 153 -23.51 6.96 -10.55
N LYS A 154 -24.40 6.02 -10.88
CA LYS A 154 -25.76 5.99 -10.33
C LYS A 154 -25.76 5.81 -8.81
N SER A 155 -24.92 4.92 -8.26
CA SER A 155 -24.81 4.72 -6.81
C SER A 155 -24.42 6.00 -6.07
N ILE A 156 -23.57 6.85 -6.65
CA ILE A 156 -23.22 8.15 -6.06
C ILE A 156 -24.36 9.16 -6.20
N GLN A 157 -25.09 9.16 -7.32
CA GLN A 157 -26.23 10.05 -7.56
C GLN A 157 -27.43 9.73 -6.67
N ASP A 158 -27.70 8.44 -6.46
CA ASP A 158 -28.81 7.95 -5.64
C ASP A 158 -28.49 8.01 -4.13
N ALA A 159 -27.21 8.13 -3.77
CA ALA A 159 -26.83 8.31 -2.39
C ALA A 159 -27.20 9.72 -1.90
N ASP A 160 -27.76 9.80 -0.70
CA ASP A 160 -28.08 11.06 -0.01
C ASP A 160 -26.79 11.74 0.52
N ILE A 161 -25.83 11.97 -0.38
CA ILE A 161 -24.52 12.56 -0.07
C ILE A 161 -24.59 14.05 -0.36
N ILE A 162 -24.63 14.83 0.71
CA ILE A 162 -24.52 16.30 0.62
C ILE A 162 -23.04 16.66 0.51
N ARG A 163 -22.62 17.10 -0.68
CA ARG A 163 -21.26 17.62 -0.90
C ARG A 163 -21.14 19.02 -0.29
N LEU A 164 -20.52 19.12 0.89
CA LEU A 164 -20.31 20.40 1.60
C LEU A 164 -19.36 21.35 0.86
N HIS A 165 -18.32 20.81 0.22
CA HIS A 165 -17.35 21.59 -0.57
C HIS A 165 -17.31 21.07 -2.00
N GLY A 166 -17.38 21.97 -2.98
CA GLY A 166 -17.22 21.63 -4.40
C GLY A 166 -15.84 21.04 -4.74
N PRO A 167 -15.60 20.66 -6.00
CA PRO A 167 -14.29 20.19 -6.46
C PRO A 167 -13.17 21.16 -6.10
N SER A 168 -11.99 20.65 -5.73
CA SER A 168 -10.83 21.45 -5.28
C SER A 168 -10.47 22.59 -6.23
N VAL A 169 -10.62 22.36 -7.55
CA VAL A 169 -10.38 23.36 -8.59
C VAL A 169 -11.21 24.64 -8.42
N ARG A 170 -12.43 24.55 -7.85
CA ARG A 170 -13.29 25.73 -7.61
C ARG A 170 -12.79 26.63 -6.49
N TYR A 171 -11.93 26.11 -5.62
CA TYR A 171 -11.34 26.84 -4.50
C TYR A 171 -9.85 27.08 -4.71
N ARG A 172 -9.32 26.79 -5.90
CA ARG A 172 -7.96 27.17 -6.27
C ARG A 172 -7.93 28.69 -6.41
N PRO A 173 -7.14 29.40 -5.61
CA PRO A 173 -7.10 30.85 -5.70
C PRO A 173 -6.45 31.27 -7.02
N GLU A 174 -6.98 32.31 -7.66
CA GLU A 174 -6.38 32.95 -8.85
C GLU A 174 -5.16 33.78 -8.43
N ILE A 175 -4.10 33.10 -7.98
CA ILE A 175 -2.84 33.75 -7.64
C ILE A 175 -1.91 33.60 -8.84
N ASN A 176 -1.60 34.72 -9.49
CA ASN A 176 -0.48 34.81 -10.42
C ASN A 176 0.82 34.75 -9.60
N PHE A 177 1.34 33.55 -9.37
CA PHE A 177 2.62 33.34 -8.69
C PHE A 177 3.85 33.77 -9.52
N TRP A 178 3.63 34.24 -10.75
CA TRP A 178 4.69 34.52 -11.74
C TRP A 178 4.60 35.92 -12.38
N GLN A 179 3.93 36.88 -11.74
CA GLN A 179 4.06 38.32 -12.04
C GLN A 179 4.86 39.00 -10.94
#